data_AF-A0AA35RBA9-F1
#
_entry.id   AF-A0AA35RBA9-F1
#
_cell.length_a   1.000
_cell.length_b   1.000
_cell.length_c   1.000
_cell.angle_alpha   90.00
_cell.angle_beta   90.00
_cell.angle_gamma   90.00
#
_symmetry.space_group_name_H-M   'P 1'
#
loop_
_entity.id
_entity.type
_entity.pdbx_description
1 polymer ?
#
loop_
_entity_poly.entity_id
_entity_poly.type
_entity_poly.pdbx_seq_one_letter_code
_entity_poly.pdbx_strand_id
1 'polypeptide(L)'
;MPGYKGVVTVGKPKKELHCSQCSLLLRRAMQTGEGDRICHSCWQEKKRGGVWLECYPDRAADREVQLLEVFCPREANGCLWQGKLADLEEHFQECGEKPNPEFQTCPNEGCGELVPSSEIKYHSKWCPCKHCRRKMLANQSQVGIRKRKSEASSDEVHVHQIKTALSLSGNVLKTQRKLRTKLREALQLSQIQETHPGELLRVNREILACSRQLSQHSCLLEQKLNAFGSACCTNFSELLQMNRRLKEKLNEQSQVLLHGPQLSAYQEMFTYLEELENTLKGHMMKFIQWLKATVAGVSAIPLNHNGWCKRQKVCRNEAKVEDPFGEQARGAWACTIEEKVENLQQELEKQGKKVEKLEETNEMLRNRVAELELLQKPPNIVQGQDDGDPQITRHVFHDCFYKIINGSM
;
A
#
# COMPACT_ATOMS: atom_id res chain seq x y z
N MET A 1 -2.06 36.69 15.98
CA MET A 1 -1.42 35.36 16.17
C MET A 1 -0.01 35.40 15.62
N PRO A 2 0.96 34.74 16.29
CA PRO A 2 2.38 34.78 15.95
C PRO A 2 2.68 34.17 14.57
N GLY A 3 2.36 32.91 14.33
CA GLY A 3 2.51 32.25 13.02
C GLY A 3 1.25 31.52 12.58
N TYR A 4 1.32 30.79 11.46
CA TYR A 4 0.22 29.93 11.01
C TYR A 4 0.12 28.68 11.91
N LYS A 5 -0.88 28.64 12.79
CA LYS A 5 -1.12 27.54 13.74
C LYS A 5 -2.11 26.54 13.14
N GLY A 6 -1.82 25.24 13.28
CA GLY A 6 -2.73 24.16 12.86
C GLY A 6 -2.83 23.97 11.34
N VAL A 7 -1.99 24.66 10.56
CA VAL A 7 -1.91 24.47 9.12
C VAL A 7 -1.07 23.23 8.83
N VAL A 8 -1.66 22.28 8.10
CA VAL A 8 -0.99 21.07 7.63
C VAL A 8 -0.54 21.32 6.20
N THR A 9 0.75 21.18 5.92
CA THR A 9 1.32 21.36 4.59
C THR A 9 1.41 20.04 3.82
N VAL A 10 1.28 20.11 2.50
CA VAL A 10 1.58 18.99 1.61
C VAL A 10 3.10 18.82 1.56
N GLY A 11 3.61 17.90 2.37
CA GLY A 11 5.04 17.69 2.57
C GLY A 11 5.62 18.52 3.72
N LYS A 12 6.94 18.38 3.95
CA LYS A 12 7.65 19.08 5.03
C LYS A 12 8.24 20.38 4.50
N PRO A 13 7.79 21.56 4.97
CA PRO A 13 8.35 22.84 4.56
C PRO A 13 9.79 22.96 5.05
N LYS A 14 10.60 23.74 4.32
CA LYS A 14 11.99 24.01 4.71
C LYS A 14 12.02 24.64 6.11
N LYS A 15 13.05 24.31 6.90
CA LYS A 15 13.23 24.88 8.25
C LYS A 15 13.33 26.41 8.22
N GLU A 16 13.92 26.96 7.17
CA GLU A 16 14.06 28.41 6.92
C GLU A 16 12.74 29.18 6.78
N LEU A 17 11.62 28.47 6.59
CA LEU A 17 10.28 29.06 6.51
C LEU A 17 9.56 29.07 7.87
N HIS A 18 10.22 28.63 8.93
CA HIS A 18 9.70 28.66 10.29
C HIS A 18 10.27 29.86 11.04
N CYS A 19 9.44 30.46 11.87
CA CYS A 19 9.82 31.54 12.76
C CYS A 19 10.77 31.06 13.84
N SER A 20 11.92 31.71 14.01
CA SER A 20 12.89 31.35 15.06
C SER A 20 12.35 31.54 16.49
N GLN A 21 11.31 32.36 16.69
CA GLN A 21 10.72 32.63 18.00
C GLN A 21 9.57 31.69 18.38
N CYS A 22 8.59 31.48 17.48
CA CYS A 22 7.40 30.67 17.78
C CYS A 22 7.42 29.28 17.15
N SER A 23 8.44 28.97 16.34
CA SER A 23 8.62 27.70 15.63
C SER A 23 7.47 27.30 14.69
N LEU A 24 6.54 28.21 14.40
CA LEU A 24 5.46 28.03 13.42
C LEU A 24 5.88 28.59 12.05
N LEU A 25 5.13 28.24 11.00
CA LEU A 25 5.28 28.86 9.67
C LEU A 25 5.17 30.39 9.77
N LEU A 26 6.10 31.08 9.12
CA LEU A 26 6.20 32.54 9.14
C LEU A 26 4.90 33.17 8.64
N ARG A 27 4.36 34.13 9.40
CA ARG A 27 3.23 34.96 8.97
C ARG A 27 3.70 36.41 8.91
N ARG A 28 3.66 37.01 7.71
CA ARG A 28 4.26 38.33 7.43
C ARG A 28 5.72 38.33 7.84
N ALA A 29 6.53 37.58 7.10
CA ALA A 29 7.92 37.32 7.46
C ALA A 29 8.74 38.61 7.62
N MET A 30 9.53 38.66 8.69
CA MET A 30 10.52 39.70 8.98
C MET A 30 11.89 39.04 9.10
N GLN A 31 12.94 39.73 8.65
CA GLN A 31 14.32 39.31 8.79
C GLN A 31 15.07 40.30 9.67
N THR A 32 15.78 39.77 10.66
CA THR A 32 16.65 40.56 11.56
C THR A 32 17.97 40.92 10.87
N GLY A 33 18.73 41.86 11.43
CA GLY A 33 20.09 42.17 10.97
C GLY A 33 21.06 40.97 11.03
N GLU A 34 20.79 39.98 11.89
CA GLU A 34 21.57 38.74 12.00
C GLU A 34 21.18 37.68 10.95
N GLY A 35 20.15 37.96 10.15
CA GLY A 35 19.64 37.07 9.12
C GLY A 35 18.52 36.12 9.58
N ASP A 36 18.22 36.08 10.88
CA ASP A 36 17.12 35.27 11.42
C ASP A 36 15.76 35.75 10.93
N ARG A 37 14.86 34.78 10.66
CA ARG A 37 13.48 35.06 10.24
C ARG A 37 12.48 34.88 11.39
N ILE A 38 11.65 35.89 11.59
CA ILE A 38 10.59 35.91 12.60
C ILE A 38 9.28 36.40 12.00
N CYS A 39 8.15 36.07 12.64
CA CYS A 39 6.88 36.67 12.27
C CYS A 39 6.80 38.13 12.70
N HIS A 40 6.07 38.96 11.95
CA HIS A 40 5.84 40.37 12.30
C HIS A 40 5.28 40.56 13.72
N SER A 41 4.35 39.71 14.15
CA SER A 41 3.77 39.75 15.50
C SER A 41 4.77 39.37 16.59
N CYS A 42 5.62 38.35 16.36
CA CYS A 42 6.70 38.00 17.29
C CYS A 42 7.72 39.14 17.44
N TRP A 43 8.01 39.85 16.34
CA TRP A 43 8.85 41.04 16.38
C TRP A 43 8.21 42.17 17.20
N GLN A 44 6.91 42.44 16.99
CA GLN A 44 6.18 43.46 17.76
C GLN A 44 6.19 43.18 19.26
N GLU A 45 6.09 41.91 19.67
CA GLU A 45 6.20 41.50 21.07
C GLU A 45 7.60 41.75 21.64
N LYS A 46 8.67 41.39 20.91
CA LYS A 46 10.06 41.69 21.34
C LYS A 46 10.31 43.19 21.50
N LYS A 47 9.78 44.00 20.57
CA LYS A 47 9.91 45.46 20.61
C LYS A 47 9.27 46.06 21.87
N ARG A 48 8.16 45.50 22.36
CA ARG A 48 7.53 45.92 23.63
C ARG A 48 8.39 45.62 24.85
N GLY A 49 9.28 44.63 24.77
CA GLY A 49 10.25 44.29 25.81
C GLY A 49 11.47 45.22 25.87
N GLY A 50 11.51 46.31 25.09
CA GLY A 50 12.60 47.30 25.11
C GLY A 50 13.81 46.95 24.25
N VAL A 51 13.82 45.77 23.62
CA VAL A 51 14.89 45.36 22.70
C VAL A 51 14.54 45.82 21.28
N TRP A 52 15.22 46.87 20.81
CA TRP A 52 15.13 47.32 19.43
C TRP A 52 16.03 46.44 18.55
N LEU A 53 15.47 45.36 18.00
CA LEU A 53 16.10 44.67 16.87
C LEU A 53 15.71 45.38 15.57
N GLU A 54 16.71 45.82 14.80
CA GLU A 54 16.52 46.20 13.40
C GLU A 54 15.98 44.99 12.63
N CYS A 55 14.78 45.15 12.07
CA CYS A 55 14.11 44.12 11.30
C CYS A 55 13.52 44.72 10.02
N TYR A 56 13.61 43.97 8.94
CA TYR A 56 13.13 44.36 7.62
C TYR A 56 12.09 43.34 7.13
N PRO A 57 11.04 43.75 6.39
CA PRO A 57 10.10 42.81 5.80
C PRO A 57 10.78 41.88 4.78
N ASP A 58 10.74 40.56 5.02
CA ASP A 58 11.29 39.55 4.10
C ASP A 58 10.21 39.12 3.10
N ARG A 59 10.01 39.94 2.07
CA ARG A 59 9.01 39.69 1.03
C ARG A 59 9.30 38.42 0.22
N ALA A 60 10.55 37.95 0.18
CA ALA A 60 10.91 36.73 -0.54
C ALA A 60 10.43 35.51 0.24
N ALA A 61 10.75 35.43 1.54
CA ALA A 61 10.27 34.36 2.40
C ALA A 61 8.74 34.37 2.52
N ASP A 62 8.12 35.55 2.61
CA ASP A 62 6.65 35.64 2.68
C ASP A 62 6.00 35.04 1.43
N ARG A 63 6.50 35.36 0.21
CA ARG A 63 6.03 34.74 -1.03
C ARG A 63 6.23 33.23 -1.06
N GLU A 64 7.38 32.73 -0.61
CA GLU A 64 7.63 31.29 -0.53
C GLU A 64 6.64 30.58 0.39
N VAL A 65 6.33 31.18 1.55
CA VAL A 65 5.33 30.64 2.49
C VAL A 65 3.93 30.67 1.89
N GLN A 66 3.53 31.77 1.25
CA GLN A 66 2.21 31.89 0.61
C GLN A 66 1.99 30.88 -0.53
N LEU A 67 3.06 30.40 -1.17
CA LEU A 67 3.00 29.41 -2.25
C LEU A 67 2.94 27.95 -1.75
N LEU A 68 3.09 27.70 -0.44
CA LEU A 68 2.98 26.34 0.10
C LEU A 68 1.57 25.79 -0.12
N GLU A 69 1.48 24.55 -0.58
CA GLU A 69 0.21 23.81 -0.61
C GLU A 69 -0.13 23.33 0.81
N VAL A 70 -1.37 23.59 1.23
CA VAL A 70 -1.86 23.32 2.58
C VAL A 70 -3.26 22.73 2.53
N PHE A 71 -3.59 21.96 3.56
CA PHE A 71 -4.94 21.49 3.84
C PHE A 71 -5.66 22.50 4.74
N CYS A 72 -6.98 22.60 4.58
CA CYS A 72 -7.79 23.39 5.49
C CYS A 72 -7.61 22.89 6.94
N PRO A 73 -7.31 23.75 7.93
CA PRO A 73 -7.26 23.36 9.34
C PRO A 73 -8.56 22.78 9.89
N ARG A 74 -9.68 22.93 9.16
CA ARG A 74 -10.97 22.29 9.43
C ARG A 74 -11.16 20.98 8.66
N GLU A 75 -10.08 20.35 8.19
CA GLU A 75 -10.11 18.99 7.66
C GLU A 75 -10.73 18.01 8.67
N ALA A 76 -10.45 18.21 9.95
CA ALA A 76 -11.08 17.47 11.06
C ALA A 76 -12.60 17.72 11.20
N ASN A 77 -13.17 18.68 10.46
CA ASN A 77 -14.62 18.94 10.33
C ASN A 77 -15.17 18.52 8.95
N GLY A 78 -14.38 17.78 8.16
CA GLY A 78 -14.77 17.28 6.83
C GLY A 78 -14.53 18.26 5.69
N CYS A 79 -13.73 19.31 5.91
CA CYS A 79 -13.32 20.19 4.82
C CYS A 79 -12.22 19.55 3.97
N LEU A 80 -12.51 19.22 2.71
CA LEU A 80 -11.55 18.62 1.78
C LEU A 80 -10.72 19.65 1.00
N TRP A 81 -10.80 20.92 1.37
CA TRP A 81 -10.10 21.96 0.64
C TRP A 81 -8.58 21.81 0.81
N GLN A 82 -7.89 21.85 -0.33
CA GLN A 82 -6.43 21.90 -0.44
C GLN A 82 -6.11 23.00 -1.45
N GLY A 83 -5.17 23.87 -1.11
CA GLY A 83 -4.79 24.99 -1.96
C GLY A 83 -3.52 25.67 -1.49
N LYS A 84 -3.18 26.81 -2.09
CA LYS A 84 -2.03 27.59 -1.62
C LYS A 84 -2.39 28.28 -0.32
N LEU A 85 -1.40 28.48 0.55
CA LEU A 85 -1.60 29.18 1.81
C LEU A 85 -2.13 30.61 1.62
N ALA A 86 -1.82 31.26 0.49
CA ALA A 86 -2.38 32.55 0.09
C ALA A 86 -3.91 32.55 0.03
N ASP A 87 -4.48 31.45 -0.45
CA ASP A 87 -5.92 31.31 -0.72
C ASP A 87 -6.67 30.79 0.53
N LEU A 88 -5.94 30.39 1.58
CA LEU A 88 -6.53 29.80 2.79
C LEU A 88 -7.39 30.81 3.57
N GLU A 89 -7.02 32.09 3.58
CA GLU A 89 -7.77 33.13 4.32
C GLU A 89 -9.10 33.44 3.64
N GLU A 90 -9.13 33.49 2.30
CA GLU A 90 -10.36 33.60 1.52
C GLU A 90 -11.22 32.35 1.69
N HIS A 91 -10.61 31.16 1.57
CA HIS A 91 -11.29 29.91 1.86
C HIS A 91 -11.94 29.91 3.25
N PHE A 92 -11.29 30.44 4.29
CA PHE A 92 -11.86 30.46 5.63
C PHE A 92 -13.13 31.31 5.78
N GLN A 93 -13.33 32.31 4.92
CA GLN A 93 -14.55 33.12 4.94
C GLN A 93 -15.75 32.32 4.41
N GLU A 94 -15.49 31.41 3.46
CA GLU A 94 -16.51 30.56 2.84
C GLU A 94 -16.63 29.19 3.52
N CYS A 95 -15.54 28.72 4.14
CA CYS A 95 -15.48 27.51 4.93
C CYS A 95 -16.35 27.74 6.15
N GLY A 96 -17.63 27.34 6.05
CA GLY A 96 -18.59 27.46 7.13
C GLY A 96 -18.05 26.83 8.41
N GLU A 97 -18.42 27.39 9.56
CA GLU A 97 -18.14 26.75 10.86
C GLU A 97 -18.92 25.45 11.02
N LYS A 98 -20.00 25.28 10.25
CA LYS A 98 -20.80 24.08 10.23
C LYS A 98 -19.98 22.94 9.62
N PRO A 99 -19.96 21.75 10.25
CA PRO A 99 -19.37 20.57 9.65
C PRO A 99 -19.95 20.37 8.25
N ASN A 100 -19.11 19.95 7.31
CA ASN A 100 -19.53 19.73 5.94
C ASN A 100 -20.75 18.79 5.95
N PRO A 101 -21.93 19.17 5.43
CA PRO A 101 -23.12 18.32 5.45
C PRO A 101 -22.92 16.98 4.74
N GLU A 102 -21.90 16.88 3.88
CA GLU A 102 -21.49 15.65 3.23
C GLU A 102 -20.75 14.69 4.17
N PHE A 103 -20.37 15.11 5.37
CA PHE A 103 -19.70 14.27 6.37
C PHE A 103 -20.46 14.31 7.71
N GLN A 104 -20.72 13.13 8.26
CA GLN A 104 -21.34 12.98 9.58
C GLN A 104 -20.38 12.31 10.53
N THR A 105 -20.38 12.78 11.78
CA THR A 105 -19.67 12.08 12.84
C THR A 105 -20.34 10.73 13.07
N CYS A 106 -19.56 9.66 13.11
CA CYS A 106 -20.06 8.32 13.32
C CYS A 106 -20.94 8.27 14.59
N PRO A 107 -22.21 7.80 14.49
CA PRO A 107 -23.14 7.80 15.62
C PRO A 107 -22.77 6.77 16.69
N ASN A 108 -21.84 5.86 16.41
CA ASN A 108 -21.40 4.86 17.38
C ASN A 108 -20.51 5.51 18.45
N GLU A 109 -20.91 5.39 19.71
CA GLU A 109 -20.16 5.92 20.86
C GLU A 109 -18.70 5.45 20.84
N GLY A 110 -17.78 6.41 20.95
CA GLY A 110 -16.34 6.16 20.99
C GLY A 110 -15.67 5.93 19.63
N CYS A 111 -16.39 6.07 18.50
CA CYS A 111 -15.75 6.18 17.18
C CYS A 111 -15.26 7.60 16.93
N GLY A 112 -16.19 8.57 16.81
CA GLY A 112 -15.86 9.96 16.55
C GLY A 112 -15.27 10.26 15.15
N GLU A 113 -15.12 9.26 14.27
CA GLU A 113 -14.66 9.48 12.90
C GLU A 113 -15.72 10.24 12.10
N LEU A 114 -15.27 11.16 11.23
CA LEU A 114 -16.13 11.77 10.21
C LEU A 114 -16.18 10.85 9.00
N VAL A 115 -17.38 10.42 8.65
CA VAL A 115 -17.63 9.51 7.54
C VAL A 115 -18.52 10.23 6.53
N PRO A 116 -18.32 10.07 5.21
CA PRO A 116 -19.24 10.58 4.23
C PRO A 116 -20.69 10.20 4.57
N SER A 117 -21.63 11.15 4.47
CA SER A 117 -23.05 10.95 4.75
C SER A 117 -23.65 9.81 3.92
N SER A 118 -23.11 9.54 2.73
CA SER A 118 -23.46 8.40 1.88
C SER A 118 -23.00 7.05 2.46
N GLU A 119 -21.88 7.02 3.17
CA GLU A 119 -21.24 5.82 3.70
C GLU A 119 -21.56 5.58 5.19
N ILE A 120 -22.16 6.55 5.88
CA ILE A 120 -22.45 6.47 7.32
C ILE A 120 -23.26 5.21 7.68
N LYS A 121 -24.20 4.78 6.83
CA LYS A 121 -24.99 3.56 7.05
C LYS A 121 -24.11 2.30 7.00
N TYR A 122 -23.18 2.24 6.06
CA TYR A 122 -22.26 1.11 5.90
C TYR A 122 -21.22 1.09 7.02
N HIS A 123 -20.58 2.23 7.27
CA HIS A 123 -19.64 2.39 8.38
C HIS A 123 -20.31 2.06 9.72
N SER A 124 -21.52 2.55 10.00
CA SER A 124 -22.21 2.28 11.27
C SER A 124 -22.41 0.78 11.53
N LYS A 125 -22.60 -0.01 10.47
CA LYS A 125 -22.74 -1.47 10.54
C LYS A 125 -21.42 -2.19 10.85
N TRP A 126 -20.29 -1.65 10.38
CA TRP A 126 -18.97 -2.30 10.45
C TRP A 126 -17.92 -1.51 11.24
N CYS A 127 -18.35 -0.50 12.00
CA CYS A 127 -17.47 0.43 12.69
C CYS A 127 -16.56 -0.31 13.68
N PRO A 128 -15.23 -0.26 13.51
CA PRO A 128 -14.29 -1.01 14.33
C PRO A 128 -14.02 -0.37 15.71
N CYS A 129 -14.84 0.59 16.16
CA CYS A 129 -14.55 1.34 17.38
C CYS A 129 -14.46 0.42 18.62
N LYS A 130 -13.69 0.85 19.63
CA LYS A 130 -13.39 0.04 20.84
C LYS A 130 -14.65 -0.44 21.58
N HIS A 131 -15.78 0.26 21.47
CA HIS A 131 -17.05 -0.16 22.07
C HIS A 131 -17.78 -1.22 21.24
N CYS A 132 -17.84 -1.07 19.91
CA CYS A 132 -18.40 -2.10 19.02
C CYS A 132 -17.54 -3.36 18.98
N ARG A 133 -16.20 -3.21 19.03
CA ARG A 133 -15.26 -4.33 19.14
C ARG A 133 -15.41 -5.09 20.45
N ARG A 134 -15.79 -4.43 21.57
CA ARG A 134 -16.12 -5.14 22.82
C ARG A 134 -17.41 -5.93 22.74
N LYS A 135 -18.45 -5.46 22.04
CA LYS A 135 -19.69 -6.25 21.82
C LYS A 135 -19.47 -7.43 20.87
N MET A 136 -18.69 -7.23 19.81
CA MET A 136 -18.29 -8.30 18.88
C MET A 136 -17.38 -9.34 19.54
N LEU A 137 -16.40 -8.90 20.33
CA LEU A 137 -15.53 -9.79 21.09
C LEU A 137 -16.24 -10.45 22.27
N ALA A 138 -17.20 -9.78 22.92
CA ALA A 138 -18.02 -10.42 23.97
C ALA A 138 -18.77 -11.64 23.43
N ASN A 139 -19.28 -11.57 22.20
CA ASN A 139 -19.92 -12.70 21.53
C ASN A 139 -18.93 -13.77 21.03
N GLN A 140 -17.66 -13.42 20.77
CA GLN A 140 -16.60 -14.38 20.39
C GLN A 140 -15.81 -14.94 21.59
N SER A 141 -15.94 -14.34 22.78
CA SER A 141 -15.07 -14.62 23.94
C SER A 141 -15.50 -15.79 24.84
N GLN A 142 -16.39 -16.68 24.38
CA GLN A 142 -16.52 -18.00 25.02
C GLN A 142 -15.48 -19.03 24.55
N VAL A 143 -14.62 -18.70 23.59
CA VAL A 143 -13.49 -19.57 23.23
C VAL A 143 -12.19 -18.78 23.38
N GLY A 144 -11.43 -19.13 24.42
CA GLY A 144 -10.31 -18.35 24.91
C GLY A 144 -9.12 -18.31 23.96
N ILE A 145 -8.48 -17.13 23.88
CA ILE A 145 -7.08 -17.02 23.45
C ILE A 145 -6.39 -15.89 24.22
N ARG A 146 -5.37 -16.26 24.99
CA ARG A 146 -4.23 -15.39 25.33
C ARG A 146 -3.17 -15.55 24.24
N LYS A 147 -2.47 -14.44 23.92
CA LYS A 147 -1.36 -14.26 22.95
C LYS A 147 -1.74 -14.09 21.47
N ARG A 148 -1.97 -12.83 21.04
CA ARG A 148 -1.51 -12.29 19.73
C ARG A 148 -1.31 -10.78 19.85
N LYS A 149 -0.06 -10.32 20.01
CA LYS A 149 0.30 -8.88 19.96
C LYS A 149 1.52 -8.58 19.08
N SER A 150 2.13 -9.58 18.44
CA SER A 150 3.35 -9.40 17.62
C SER A 150 3.14 -9.53 16.11
N GLU A 151 2.07 -10.18 15.64
CA GLU A 151 1.89 -10.50 14.20
C GLU A 151 1.35 -9.33 13.37
N ALA A 152 0.62 -8.37 13.96
CA ALA A 152 0.07 -7.23 13.23
C ALA A 152 1.12 -6.26 12.64
N SER A 153 2.38 -6.33 13.09
CA SER A 153 3.44 -5.45 12.58
C SER A 153 4.06 -5.91 11.25
N SER A 154 3.96 -7.20 10.92
CA SER A 154 4.60 -7.75 9.70
C SER A 154 3.81 -7.40 8.44
N ASP A 155 2.48 -7.51 8.50
CA ASP A 155 1.60 -7.25 7.36
C ASP A 155 1.60 -5.76 6.96
N GLU A 156 1.65 -4.85 7.93
CA GLU A 156 1.75 -3.41 7.66
C GLU A 156 3.06 -3.04 6.95
N VAL A 157 4.17 -3.73 7.29
CA VAL A 157 5.47 -3.52 6.64
C VAL A 157 5.43 -3.98 5.18
N HIS A 158 4.84 -5.14 4.88
CA HIS A 158 4.73 -5.63 3.50
C HIS A 158 3.84 -4.73 2.64
N VAL A 159 2.68 -4.31 3.16
CA VAL A 159 1.78 -3.40 2.44
C VAL A 159 2.47 -2.08 2.13
N HIS A 160 3.25 -1.55 3.08
CA HIS A 160 4.02 -0.32 2.88
C HIS A 160 5.11 -0.49 1.81
N GLN A 161 5.83 -1.61 1.80
CA GLN A 161 6.85 -1.92 0.80
C GLN A 161 6.25 -2.04 -0.61
N ILE A 162 5.10 -2.72 -0.75
CA ILE A 162 4.39 -2.85 -2.03
C ILE A 162 3.93 -1.47 -2.53
N LYS A 163 3.29 -0.65 -1.68
CA LYS A 163 2.88 0.72 -2.03
C LYS A 163 4.07 1.57 -2.50
N THR A 164 5.21 1.43 -1.84
CA THR A 164 6.44 2.15 -2.21
C THR A 164 6.96 1.69 -3.57
N ALA A 165 7.00 0.38 -3.85
CA ALA A 165 7.43 -0.15 -5.13
C ALA A 165 6.51 0.28 -6.29
N LEU A 166 5.20 0.28 -6.08
CA LEU A 166 4.22 0.76 -7.07
C LEU A 166 4.40 2.25 -7.36
N SER A 167 4.62 3.08 -6.33
CA SER A 167 4.91 4.51 -6.50
C SER A 167 6.18 4.75 -7.33
N LEU A 168 7.26 4.01 -7.04
CA LEU A 168 8.51 4.08 -7.78
C LEU A 168 8.35 3.64 -9.25
N SER A 169 7.61 2.56 -9.49
CA SER A 169 7.27 2.11 -10.85
C SER A 169 6.53 3.20 -11.63
N GLY A 170 5.55 3.86 -10.99
CA GLY A 170 4.87 5.02 -11.58
C GLY A 170 5.82 6.16 -11.97
N ASN A 171 6.85 6.43 -11.15
CA ASN A 171 7.86 7.45 -11.44
C ASN A 171 8.81 7.05 -12.59
N VAL A 172 9.18 5.76 -12.68
CA VAL A 172 9.95 5.22 -13.82
C VAL A 172 9.17 5.44 -15.12
N LEU A 173 7.89 5.04 -15.15
CA LEU A 173 7.03 5.18 -16.34
C LEU A 173 6.84 6.65 -16.75
N LYS A 174 6.60 7.55 -15.79
CA LYS A 174 6.50 9.00 -16.06
C LYS A 174 7.79 9.55 -16.68
N THR A 175 8.94 9.16 -16.13
CA THR A 175 10.26 9.62 -16.62
C THR A 175 10.54 9.06 -18.02
N GLN A 176 10.17 7.80 -18.28
CA GLN A 176 10.30 7.17 -19.59
C GLN A 176 9.45 7.88 -20.65
N ARG A 177 8.20 8.24 -20.33
CA ARG A 177 7.34 9.03 -21.23
C ARG A 177 7.97 10.38 -21.57
N LYS A 178 8.50 11.09 -20.57
CA LYS A 178 9.20 12.37 -20.76
C LYS A 178 10.41 12.22 -21.68
N LEU A 179 11.24 11.20 -21.46
CA LEU A 179 12.39 10.90 -22.30
C LEU A 179 11.99 10.62 -23.75
N ARG A 180 10.92 9.84 -23.99
CA ARG A 180 10.39 9.57 -25.33
C ARG A 180 9.90 10.84 -26.04
N THR A 181 9.26 11.76 -25.33
CA THR A 181 8.84 13.05 -25.91
C THR A 181 10.06 13.88 -26.30
N LYS A 182 11.08 13.96 -25.44
CA LYS A 182 12.30 14.71 -25.73
C LYS A 182 13.14 14.13 -26.88
N LEU A 183 13.19 12.80 -27.00
CA LEU A 183 13.81 12.15 -28.16
C LEU A 183 13.09 12.49 -29.47
N ARG A 184 11.75 12.56 -29.46
CA ARG A 184 10.96 13.00 -30.63
C ARG A 184 11.24 14.46 -30.99
N GLU A 185 11.29 15.36 -30.01
CA GLU A 185 11.67 16.76 -30.21
C GLU A 185 13.08 16.89 -30.82
N ALA A 186 14.06 16.15 -30.30
CA ALA A 186 15.43 16.16 -30.85
C ALA A 186 15.47 15.63 -32.29
N LEU A 187 14.69 14.59 -32.60
CA LEU A 187 14.60 14.04 -33.95
C LEU A 187 14.01 15.07 -34.93
N GLN A 188 12.93 15.75 -34.55
CA GLN A 188 12.35 16.83 -35.35
C GLN A 188 13.34 17.98 -35.56
N LEU A 189 14.02 18.44 -34.51
CA LEU A 189 15.02 19.50 -34.62
C LEU A 189 16.22 19.09 -35.47
N SER A 190 16.61 17.81 -35.45
CA SER A 190 17.71 17.31 -36.29
C SER A 190 17.39 17.33 -37.78
N GLN A 191 16.10 17.27 -38.15
CA GLN A 191 15.66 17.37 -39.55
C GLN A 191 15.70 18.80 -40.08
N ILE A 192 15.71 19.80 -39.18
CA ILE A 192 15.71 21.24 -39.51
C ILE A 192 17.12 21.84 -39.24
N GLN A 193 18.16 21.01 -39.38
CA GLN A 193 19.49 21.17 -38.79
C GLN A 193 20.23 22.49 -39.11
N GLU A 194 19.82 23.22 -40.15
CA GLU A 194 20.49 24.45 -40.58
C GLU A 194 20.06 25.71 -39.79
N THR A 195 18.92 25.70 -39.09
CA THR A 195 18.37 26.96 -38.54
C THR A 195 18.57 27.16 -37.03
N HIS A 196 18.68 26.09 -36.22
CA HIS A 196 18.63 26.23 -34.75
C HIS A 196 19.56 25.26 -33.95
N PRO A 197 20.89 25.37 -34.07
CA PRO A 197 21.83 24.53 -33.32
C PRO A 197 21.73 24.67 -31.80
N GLY A 198 21.32 25.86 -31.30
CA GLY A 198 21.14 26.12 -29.87
C GLY A 198 20.00 25.32 -29.24
N GLU A 199 18.86 25.19 -29.92
CA GLU A 199 17.71 24.44 -29.43
C GLU A 199 17.99 22.93 -29.39
N LEU A 200 18.69 22.40 -30.39
CA LEU A 200 19.10 21.00 -30.40
C LEU A 200 20.04 20.67 -29.21
N LEU A 201 20.98 21.56 -28.90
CA LEU A 201 21.84 21.42 -27.71
C LEU A 201 21.05 21.46 -26.41
N ARG A 202 20.02 22.32 -26.32
CA ARG A 202 19.13 22.39 -25.15
C ARG A 202 18.35 21.10 -24.96
N VAL A 203 17.69 20.60 -26.00
CA VAL A 203 16.92 19.34 -25.94
C VAL A 203 17.82 18.16 -25.62
N ASN A 204 19.04 18.10 -26.17
CA ASN A 204 20.01 17.04 -25.83
C ASN A 204 20.41 17.06 -24.34
N ARG A 205 20.57 18.24 -23.73
CA ARG A 205 20.79 18.34 -22.27
C ARG A 205 19.60 17.83 -21.47
N GLU A 206 18.38 18.12 -21.92
CA GLU A 206 17.14 17.63 -21.28
C GLU A 206 17.00 16.10 -21.42
N ILE A 207 17.35 15.52 -22.56
CA ILE A 207 17.41 14.05 -22.78
C ILE A 207 18.39 13.40 -21.80
N LEU A 208 19.60 13.95 -21.67
CA LEU A 208 20.61 13.45 -20.74
C LEU A 208 20.12 13.52 -19.28
N ALA A 209 19.46 14.62 -18.90
CA ALA A 209 18.89 14.75 -17.57
C ALA A 209 17.79 13.71 -17.30
N CYS A 210 16.87 13.50 -18.26
CA CYS A 210 15.81 12.49 -18.14
C CYS A 210 16.38 11.06 -18.10
N SER A 211 17.43 10.78 -18.88
CA SER A 211 18.13 9.48 -18.87
C SER A 211 18.77 9.19 -17.51
N ARG A 212 19.44 10.17 -16.89
CA ARG A 212 20.00 10.03 -15.54
C ARG A 212 18.91 9.78 -14.50
N GLN A 213 17.81 10.53 -14.54
CA GLN A 213 16.67 10.32 -13.65
C GLN A 213 16.06 8.92 -13.80
N LEU A 214 15.91 8.45 -15.04
CA LEU A 214 15.39 7.11 -15.32
C LEU A 214 16.31 6.03 -14.72
N SER A 215 17.62 6.15 -14.92
CA SER A 215 18.61 5.24 -14.34
C SER A 215 18.55 5.21 -12.81
N GLN A 216 18.44 6.37 -12.16
CA GLN A 216 18.31 6.46 -10.70
C GLN A 216 17.03 5.80 -10.19
N HIS A 217 15.88 6.07 -10.83
CA HIS A 217 14.60 5.46 -10.43
C HIS A 217 14.59 3.94 -10.66
N SER A 218 15.15 3.46 -11.77
CA SER A 218 15.27 2.03 -12.06
C SER A 218 16.15 1.32 -11.03
N CYS A 219 17.30 1.91 -10.67
CA CYS A 219 18.18 1.36 -9.64
C CYS A 219 17.48 1.27 -8.27
N LEU A 220 16.76 2.33 -7.87
CA LEU A 220 16.02 2.34 -6.61
C LEU A 220 14.87 1.31 -6.61
N LEU A 221 14.16 1.18 -7.73
CA LEU A 221 13.12 0.17 -7.88
C LEU A 221 13.69 -1.24 -7.76
N GLU A 222 14.82 -1.52 -8.41
CA GLU A 222 15.52 -2.80 -8.33
C GLU A 222 15.95 -3.13 -6.89
N GLN A 223 16.53 -2.15 -6.17
CA GLN A 223 16.90 -2.33 -4.76
C GLN A 223 15.68 -2.67 -3.89
N LYS A 224 14.54 -1.98 -4.10
CA LYS A 224 13.31 -2.22 -3.34
C LYS A 224 12.67 -3.56 -3.68
N LEU A 225 12.67 -3.95 -4.94
CA LEU A 225 12.19 -5.27 -5.38
C LEU A 225 13.06 -6.41 -4.84
N ASN A 226 14.38 -6.24 -4.80
CA ASN A 226 15.29 -7.21 -4.21
C ASN A 226 15.07 -7.34 -2.70
N ALA A 227 14.88 -6.24 -1.99
CA ALA A 227 14.56 -6.25 -0.57
C ALA A 227 13.21 -6.94 -0.29
N PHE A 228 12.18 -6.63 -1.10
CA PHE A 228 10.87 -7.29 -1.01
C PHE A 228 10.97 -8.78 -1.31
N GLY A 229 11.70 -9.17 -2.37
CA GLY A 229 11.94 -10.56 -2.72
C GLY A 229 12.63 -11.32 -1.58
N SER A 230 13.64 -10.73 -0.95
CA SER A 230 14.32 -11.33 0.21
C SER A 230 13.39 -11.50 1.42
N ALA A 231 12.53 -10.52 1.70
CA ALA A 231 11.54 -10.62 2.77
C ALA A 231 10.49 -11.71 2.48
N CYS A 232 9.94 -11.74 1.26
CA CYS A 232 9.02 -12.78 0.82
C CYS A 232 9.63 -14.18 0.88
N CYS A 233 10.88 -14.36 0.45
CA CYS A 233 11.58 -15.64 0.55
C CYS A 233 11.71 -16.10 2.02
N THR A 234 11.94 -15.17 2.94
CA THR A 234 12.05 -15.48 4.38
C THR A 234 10.70 -15.93 4.94
N ASN A 235 9.64 -15.15 4.72
CA ASN A 235 8.29 -15.49 5.18
C ASN A 235 7.77 -16.78 4.54
N PHE A 236 8.07 -16.99 3.26
CA PHE A 236 7.70 -18.22 2.57
C PHE A 236 8.44 -19.43 3.14
N SER A 237 9.73 -19.29 3.45
CA SER A 237 10.49 -20.33 4.13
C SER A 237 9.89 -20.67 5.51
N GLU A 238 9.47 -19.67 6.27
CA GLU A 238 8.78 -19.86 7.56
C GLU A 238 7.44 -20.57 7.40
N LEU A 239 6.64 -20.19 6.40
CA LEU A 239 5.39 -20.87 6.07
C LEU A 239 5.61 -22.32 5.65
N LEU A 240 6.63 -22.60 4.83
CA LEU A 240 7.01 -23.96 4.46
C LEU A 240 7.51 -24.77 5.67
N GLN A 241 8.22 -24.13 6.60
CA GLN A 241 8.63 -24.76 7.84
C GLN A 241 7.43 -25.06 8.75
N MET A 242 6.49 -24.14 8.86
CA MET A 242 5.24 -24.34 9.60
C MET A 242 4.41 -25.47 9.00
N ASN A 243 4.27 -25.51 7.67
CA ASN A 243 3.57 -26.58 6.96
C ASN A 243 4.26 -27.94 7.21
N ARG A 244 5.61 -28.00 7.16
CA ARG A 244 6.36 -29.22 7.54
C ARG A 244 6.06 -29.67 8.97
N ARG A 245 6.09 -28.76 9.94
CA ARG A 245 5.76 -29.10 11.35
C ARG A 245 4.31 -29.58 11.51
N LEU A 246 3.38 -29.01 10.75
CA LEU A 246 1.98 -29.47 10.74
C LEU A 246 1.90 -30.88 10.14
N LYS A 247 2.56 -31.14 9.01
CA LYS A 247 2.66 -32.47 8.41
C LYS A 247 3.26 -33.50 9.37
N GLU A 248 4.33 -33.16 10.07
CA GLU A 248 4.97 -34.02 11.09
C GLU A 248 3.98 -34.37 12.21
N LYS A 249 3.32 -33.37 12.82
CA LYS A 249 2.32 -33.59 13.87
C LYS A 249 1.12 -34.40 13.40
N LEU A 250 0.67 -34.15 12.18
CA LEU A 250 -0.45 -34.85 11.59
C LEU A 250 -0.09 -36.32 11.32
N ASN A 251 1.15 -36.57 10.89
CA ASN A 251 1.69 -37.92 10.73
C ASN A 251 1.82 -38.64 12.07
N GLU A 252 2.34 -37.97 13.11
CA GLU A 252 2.38 -38.49 14.49
C GLU A 252 0.98 -38.86 14.99
N GLN A 253 -0.01 -37.99 14.79
CA GLN A 253 -1.40 -38.28 15.16
C GLN A 253 -2.01 -39.44 14.37
N SER A 254 -1.70 -39.54 13.08
CA SER A 254 -2.17 -40.63 12.21
C SER A 254 -1.63 -42.00 12.64
N GLN A 255 -0.42 -42.06 13.20
CA GLN A 255 0.18 -43.29 13.74
C GLN A 255 -0.49 -43.75 15.04
N VAL A 256 -1.04 -42.80 15.81
CA VAL A 256 -1.76 -43.08 17.06
C VAL A 256 -3.21 -43.51 16.79
N LEU A 257 -3.83 -42.99 15.73
CA LEU A 257 -5.18 -43.35 15.30
C LEU A 257 -5.17 -44.66 14.50
N LEU A 258 -5.14 -45.78 15.21
CA LEU A 258 -5.23 -47.12 14.64
C LEU A 258 -6.61 -47.37 14.01
N HIS A 259 -6.65 -47.26 12.69
CA HIS A 259 -7.67 -47.76 11.75
C HIS A 259 -9.09 -47.17 11.84
N GLY A 260 -9.50 -46.45 10.78
CA GLY A 260 -10.89 -46.05 10.56
C GLY A 260 -11.05 -44.96 9.49
N PRO A 261 -12.30 -44.56 9.17
CA PRO A 261 -12.64 -43.52 8.17
C PRO A 261 -12.06 -42.12 8.47
N GLN A 262 -11.49 -41.91 9.66
CA GLN A 262 -10.76 -40.69 9.98
C GLN A 262 -9.42 -40.62 9.23
N LEU A 263 -8.78 -41.76 8.95
CA LEU A 263 -7.48 -41.80 8.26
C LEU A 263 -7.57 -41.31 6.81
N SER A 264 -8.68 -41.58 6.10
CA SER A 264 -8.88 -41.10 4.73
C SER A 264 -9.05 -39.58 4.69
N ALA A 265 -9.79 -38.99 5.64
CA ALA A 265 -9.93 -37.54 5.75
C ALA A 265 -8.58 -36.84 6.02
N TYR A 266 -7.71 -37.45 6.83
CA TYR A 266 -6.35 -36.96 7.04
C TYR A 266 -5.50 -37.03 5.77
N GLN A 267 -5.58 -38.14 5.01
CA GLN A 267 -4.87 -38.30 3.74
C GLN A 267 -5.32 -37.26 2.67
N GLU A 268 -6.63 -36.99 2.59
CA GLU A 268 -7.18 -35.95 1.72
C GLU A 268 -6.66 -34.55 2.11
N MET A 269 -6.64 -34.24 3.41
CA MET A 269 -6.10 -32.97 3.91
C MET A 269 -4.60 -32.83 3.63
N PHE A 270 -3.82 -33.90 3.76
CA PHE A 270 -2.39 -33.92 3.38
C PHE A 270 -2.18 -33.61 1.89
N THR A 271 -2.99 -34.24 1.04
CA THR A 271 -2.93 -34.07 -0.42
C THR A 271 -3.25 -32.62 -0.78
N TYR A 272 -4.29 -32.05 -0.17
CA TYR A 272 -4.66 -30.65 -0.34
C TYR A 272 -3.54 -29.67 0.08
N LEU A 273 -2.90 -29.91 1.22
CA LEU A 273 -1.80 -29.07 1.69
C LEU A 273 -0.58 -29.14 0.77
N GLU A 274 -0.32 -30.27 0.12
CA GLU A 274 0.72 -30.41 -0.91
C GLU A 274 0.39 -29.67 -2.20
N GLU A 275 -0.85 -29.79 -2.68
CA GLU A 275 -1.31 -29.06 -3.86
C GLU A 275 -1.24 -27.54 -3.65
N LEU A 276 -1.63 -27.06 -2.47
CA LEU A 276 -1.55 -25.64 -2.10
C LEU A 276 -0.09 -25.17 -2.06
N GLU A 277 0.80 -25.95 -1.45
CA GLU A 277 2.24 -25.66 -1.40
C GLU A 277 2.85 -25.55 -2.79
N ASN A 278 2.55 -26.50 -3.68
CA ASN A 278 3.03 -26.52 -5.06
C ASN A 278 2.47 -25.36 -5.88
N THR A 279 1.20 -25.02 -5.68
CA THR A 279 0.55 -23.88 -6.36
C THR A 279 1.21 -22.55 -5.96
N LEU A 280 1.43 -22.34 -4.65
CA LEU A 280 2.10 -21.14 -4.14
C LEU A 280 3.54 -21.03 -4.65
N LYS A 281 4.31 -22.13 -4.63
CA LYS A 281 5.65 -22.18 -5.23
C LYS A 281 5.63 -21.79 -6.71
N GLY A 282 4.66 -22.31 -7.47
CA GLY A 282 4.48 -22.00 -8.89
C GLY A 282 4.19 -20.52 -9.14
N HIS A 283 3.27 -19.92 -8.38
CA HIS A 283 2.93 -18.51 -8.50
C HIS A 283 4.10 -17.59 -8.14
N MET A 284 4.81 -17.90 -7.06
CA MET A 284 5.96 -17.10 -6.64
C MET A 284 7.09 -17.12 -7.69
N MET A 285 7.34 -18.28 -8.31
CA MET A 285 8.32 -18.39 -9.40
C MET A 285 7.91 -17.59 -10.64
N LYS A 286 6.63 -17.62 -11.03
CA LYS A 286 6.11 -16.80 -12.14
C LYS A 286 6.26 -15.30 -11.85
N PHE A 287 5.97 -14.87 -10.62
CA PHE A 287 6.14 -13.48 -10.21
C PHE A 287 7.61 -13.04 -10.24
N ILE A 288 8.53 -13.87 -9.77
CA ILE A 288 9.98 -13.61 -9.84
C ILE A 288 10.45 -13.52 -11.31
N GLN A 289 9.99 -14.42 -12.18
CA GLN A 289 10.32 -14.37 -13.61
C GLN A 289 9.79 -13.10 -14.28
N TRP A 290 8.57 -12.70 -13.94
CA TRP A 290 7.98 -11.45 -14.42
C TRP A 290 8.82 -10.23 -13.99
N LEU A 291 9.18 -10.14 -12.71
CA LEU A 291 10.04 -9.06 -12.22
C LEU A 291 11.39 -9.00 -12.96
N LYS A 292 12.03 -10.16 -13.16
CA LYS A 292 13.29 -10.25 -13.92
C LYS A 292 13.13 -9.76 -15.36
N ALA A 293 12.04 -10.14 -16.04
CA ALA A 293 11.76 -9.71 -17.40
C ALA A 293 11.49 -8.19 -17.49
N THR A 294 10.76 -7.63 -16.52
CA THR A 294 10.51 -6.18 -16.46
C THR A 294 11.81 -5.40 -16.25
N VAL A 295 12.66 -5.83 -15.33
CA VAL A 295 13.97 -5.19 -15.09
C VAL A 295 14.87 -5.32 -16.33
N ALA A 296 14.96 -6.50 -16.94
CA ALA A 296 15.76 -6.72 -18.15
C ALA A 296 15.26 -5.87 -19.34
N GLY A 297 13.95 -5.73 -19.52
CA GLY A 297 13.37 -4.91 -20.58
C GLY A 297 13.67 -3.41 -20.43
N VAL A 298 13.82 -2.92 -19.19
CA VAL A 298 14.24 -1.54 -18.91
C VAL A 298 15.74 -1.35 -19.19
N SER A 299 16.57 -2.35 -18.88
CA SER A 299 18.02 -2.32 -19.08
C SER A 299 18.47 -2.54 -20.53
N ALA A 300 17.63 -3.17 -21.37
CA ALA A 300 17.96 -3.49 -22.77
C ALA A 300 17.81 -2.31 -23.73
N ILE A 301 17.45 -1.10 -23.28
CA ILE A 301 17.45 0.10 -24.11
C ILE A 301 18.92 0.49 -24.36
N PRO A 302 19.46 0.29 -25.58
CA PRO A 302 20.86 0.58 -25.83
C PRO A 302 21.04 2.10 -25.89
N LEU A 303 21.56 2.68 -24.80
CA LEU A 303 22.12 4.01 -24.81
C LEU A 303 23.50 3.92 -25.49
N ASN A 304 23.53 3.82 -26.81
CA ASN A 304 24.78 3.80 -27.57
C ASN A 304 25.45 5.18 -27.51
N HIS A 305 26.18 5.43 -26.43
CA HIS A 305 26.78 6.73 -26.11
C HIS A 305 28.13 6.99 -26.79
N ASN A 306 28.69 6.02 -27.54
CA ASN A 306 30.08 6.09 -28.02
C ASN A 306 30.24 6.24 -29.55
N GLY A 307 29.15 6.39 -30.32
CA GLY A 307 29.23 6.51 -31.78
C GLY A 307 29.39 7.93 -32.34
N TRP A 308 29.10 8.98 -31.55
CA TRP A 308 28.86 10.33 -32.09
C TRP A 308 30.00 11.33 -31.94
N CYS A 309 31.18 10.89 -31.50
CA CYS A 309 32.34 11.76 -31.36
C CYS A 309 33.62 11.04 -31.77
N LYS A 310 33.93 11.01 -33.09
CA LYS A 310 35.30 11.03 -33.68
C LYS A 310 35.42 10.68 -35.17
N ARG A 311 34.35 10.46 -35.94
CA ARG A 311 34.44 10.28 -37.41
C ARG A 311 33.71 11.37 -38.19
N GLN A 312 34.26 12.58 -38.14
CA GLN A 312 34.05 13.60 -39.18
C GLN A 312 35.40 14.15 -39.60
N LYS A 313 36.16 13.32 -40.31
CA LYS A 313 37.15 13.73 -41.31
C LYS A 313 37.58 12.47 -42.05
N VAL A 314 37.39 12.51 -43.37
CA VAL A 314 37.79 11.51 -44.37
C VAL A 314 36.88 10.29 -44.47
N CYS A 315 35.90 10.38 -45.40
CA CYS A 315 35.59 9.41 -46.46
C CYS A 315 34.16 9.68 -46.96
N ARG A 316 34.04 10.42 -48.08
CA ARG A 316 33.01 10.12 -49.08
C ARG A 316 33.30 8.70 -49.55
N ASN A 317 32.43 7.77 -49.23
CA ASN A 317 32.00 6.69 -50.12
C ASN A 317 30.82 5.97 -49.50
N GLU A 318 29.87 5.67 -50.38
CA GLU A 318 28.56 5.12 -50.13
C GLU A 318 28.64 3.79 -49.36
N ALA A 319 28.07 3.75 -48.17
CA ALA A 319 27.62 2.52 -47.56
C ALA A 319 26.25 2.79 -46.94
N LYS A 320 25.21 2.18 -47.52
CA LYS A 320 23.89 2.06 -46.92
C LYS A 320 24.05 1.36 -45.58
N VAL A 321 23.97 2.10 -44.49
CA VAL A 321 23.76 1.53 -43.16
C VAL A 321 22.27 1.25 -43.06
N GLU A 322 21.89 0.00 -43.26
CA GLU A 322 20.52 -0.45 -43.00
C GLU A 322 20.24 -0.32 -41.50
N ASP A 323 19.20 0.44 -41.14
CA ASP A 323 18.65 0.48 -39.79
C ASP A 323 18.11 -0.94 -39.48
N PRO A 324 18.71 -1.71 -38.55
CA PRO A 324 18.27 -3.07 -38.27
C PRO A 324 16.89 -3.11 -37.60
N PHE A 325 16.33 -1.96 -37.19
CA PHE A 325 14.98 -1.86 -36.64
C PHE A 325 14.26 -0.64 -37.23
N GLY A 326 13.81 -0.77 -38.49
CA GLY A 326 12.97 0.24 -39.14
C GLY A 326 11.78 0.69 -38.27
N GLU A 327 11.31 1.92 -38.48
CA GLU A 327 10.29 2.59 -37.64
C GLU A 327 9.02 1.76 -37.37
N GLN A 328 8.63 0.88 -38.29
CA GLN A 328 7.54 -0.07 -38.10
C GLN A 328 7.76 -1.05 -36.93
N ALA A 329 8.98 -1.53 -36.73
CA ALA A 329 9.31 -2.47 -35.66
C ALA A 329 9.24 -1.81 -34.26
N ARG A 330 9.57 -0.51 -34.17
CA ARG A 330 9.51 0.26 -32.91
C ARG A 330 8.06 0.55 -32.48
N GLY A 331 7.18 0.84 -33.43
CA GLY A 331 5.75 1.03 -33.19
C GLY A 331 5.05 -0.27 -32.78
N ALA A 332 5.33 -1.37 -33.49
CA ALA A 332 4.78 -2.68 -33.18
C ALA A 332 5.18 -3.15 -31.76
N TRP A 333 6.46 -2.98 -31.39
CA TRP A 333 6.96 -3.39 -30.08
C TRP A 333 6.35 -2.62 -28.91
N ALA A 334 6.09 -1.31 -29.07
CA ALA A 334 5.46 -0.48 -28.04
C ALA A 334 4.01 -0.92 -27.76
N CYS A 335 3.23 -1.20 -28.81
CA CYS A 335 1.86 -1.71 -28.68
C CYS A 335 1.84 -3.09 -27.99
N THR A 336 2.78 -3.98 -28.32
CA THR A 336 2.85 -5.32 -27.69
C THR A 336 3.15 -5.25 -26.19
N ILE A 337 3.87 -4.23 -25.71
CA ILE A 337 4.16 -4.08 -24.28
C ILE A 337 2.95 -3.55 -23.53
N GLU A 338 2.24 -2.55 -24.06
CA GLU A 338 1.05 -1.99 -23.42
C GLU A 338 -0.06 -3.04 -23.31
N GLU A 339 -0.30 -3.80 -24.38
CA GLU A 339 -1.22 -4.94 -24.38
C GLU A 339 -0.82 -6.02 -23.36
N LYS A 340 0.48 -6.34 -23.25
CA LYS A 340 0.97 -7.31 -22.26
C LYS A 340 0.79 -6.82 -20.82
N VAL A 341 0.98 -5.53 -20.56
CA VAL A 341 0.78 -4.95 -19.22
C VAL A 341 -0.69 -4.99 -18.83
N GLU A 342 -1.59 -4.65 -19.76
CA GLU A 342 -3.04 -4.68 -19.53
C GLU A 342 -3.54 -6.11 -19.28
N ASN A 343 -3.11 -7.08 -20.10
CA ASN A 343 -3.42 -8.50 -19.92
C ASN A 343 -2.94 -9.04 -18.57
N LEU A 344 -1.75 -8.63 -18.11
CA LEU A 344 -1.22 -9.04 -16.81
C LEU A 344 -2.00 -8.42 -15.64
N GLN A 345 -2.45 -7.18 -15.79
CA GLN A 345 -3.25 -6.50 -14.78
C GLN A 345 -4.62 -7.18 -14.62
N GLN A 346 -5.25 -7.55 -15.73
CA GLN A 346 -6.50 -8.33 -15.73
C GLN A 346 -6.33 -9.72 -15.10
N GLU A 347 -5.22 -10.41 -15.37
CA GLU A 347 -4.95 -11.72 -14.75
C GLU A 347 -4.71 -11.57 -13.23
N LEU A 348 -4.02 -10.52 -12.79
CA LEU A 348 -3.85 -10.20 -11.35
C LEU A 348 -5.20 -9.99 -10.65
N GLU A 349 -6.11 -9.24 -11.24
CA GLU A 349 -7.47 -9.04 -10.71
C GLU A 349 -8.26 -10.36 -10.66
N LYS A 350 -8.15 -11.19 -11.70
CA LYS A 350 -8.78 -12.51 -11.74
C LYS A 350 -8.25 -13.44 -10.65
N GLN A 351 -6.96 -13.37 -10.34
CA GLN A 351 -6.36 -14.15 -9.25
C GLN A 351 -6.76 -13.61 -7.87
N GLY A 352 -6.87 -12.28 -7.70
CA GLY A 352 -7.42 -11.68 -6.47
C GLY A 352 -8.81 -12.23 -6.13
N LYS A 353 -9.70 -12.30 -7.13
CA LYS A 353 -11.05 -12.90 -6.98
C LYS A 353 -11.02 -14.39 -6.64
N LYS A 354 -10.00 -15.15 -7.05
CA LYS A 354 -9.84 -16.56 -6.66
C LYS A 354 -9.41 -16.71 -5.21
N VAL A 355 -8.52 -15.83 -4.73
CA VAL A 355 -8.10 -15.81 -3.32
C VAL A 355 -9.29 -15.49 -2.42
N GLU A 356 -10.09 -14.49 -2.77
CA GLU A 356 -11.31 -14.14 -2.03
C GLU A 356 -12.28 -15.32 -1.88
N LYS A 357 -12.56 -16.06 -2.98
CA LYS A 357 -13.36 -17.29 -2.92
C LYS A 357 -12.76 -18.40 -2.07
N LEU A 358 -11.42 -18.52 -2.04
CA LEU A 358 -10.74 -19.50 -1.21
C LEU A 358 -10.83 -19.12 0.28
N GLU A 359 -10.75 -17.84 0.61
CA GLU A 359 -10.96 -17.34 1.97
C GLU A 359 -12.39 -17.61 2.46
N GLU A 360 -13.39 -17.37 1.61
CA GLU A 360 -14.80 -17.74 1.89
C GLU A 360 -14.95 -19.24 2.15
N THR A 361 -14.31 -20.09 1.33
CA THR A 361 -14.36 -21.55 1.48
C THR A 361 -13.68 -22.00 2.77
N ASN A 362 -12.54 -21.40 3.12
CA ASN A 362 -11.80 -21.72 4.34
C ASN A 362 -12.61 -21.32 5.59
N GLU A 363 -13.29 -20.18 5.55
CA GLU A 363 -14.18 -19.75 6.63
C GLU A 363 -15.37 -20.71 6.80
N MET A 364 -15.96 -21.17 5.69
CA MET A 364 -17.02 -22.20 5.72
C MET A 364 -16.53 -23.50 6.40
N LEU A 365 -15.32 -23.97 6.05
CA LEU A 365 -14.73 -25.16 6.65
C LEU A 365 -14.47 -24.98 8.15
N ARG A 366 -13.97 -23.82 8.58
CA ARG A 366 -13.77 -23.51 10.01
C ARG A 366 -15.07 -23.56 10.79
N ASN A 367 -16.15 -23.00 10.23
CA ASN A 367 -17.48 -23.07 10.85
C ASN A 367 -17.95 -24.52 10.97
N ARG A 368 -17.74 -25.34 9.95
CA ARG A 368 -18.13 -26.76 9.97
C ARG A 368 -17.34 -27.57 11.00
N VAL A 369 -16.03 -27.30 11.14
CA VAL A 369 -15.21 -27.91 12.20
C VAL A 369 -15.73 -27.52 13.58
N ALA A 370 -16.05 -26.24 13.80
CA ALA A 370 -16.61 -25.78 15.08
C ALA A 370 -17.96 -26.45 15.41
N GLU A 371 -18.83 -26.67 14.41
CA GLU A 371 -20.08 -27.43 14.58
C GLU A 371 -19.81 -28.89 14.99
N LEU A 372 -18.85 -29.56 14.35
CA LEU A 372 -18.49 -30.94 14.69
C LEU A 372 -17.88 -31.03 16.09
N GLU A 373 -17.08 -30.06 16.52
CA GLU A 373 -16.54 -29.98 17.88
C GLU A 373 -17.65 -29.81 18.94
N LEU A 374 -18.73 -29.10 18.62
CA LEU A 374 -19.90 -28.98 19.50
C LEU A 374 -20.65 -30.32 19.64
N LEU A 375 -20.73 -31.10 18.57
CA LEU A 375 -21.36 -32.43 18.58
C LEU A 375 -20.52 -33.50 19.30
N GLN A 376 -19.20 -33.32 19.35
CA GLN A 376 -18.30 -34.24 20.07
C GLN A 376 -18.21 -33.97 21.57
N LYS A 377 -18.77 -32.86 22.08
CA LYS A 377 -18.84 -32.66 23.53
C LYS A 377 -19.74 -33.74 24.12
N PRO A 378 -19.23 -34.60 25.02
CA PRO A 378 -20.07 -35.58 25.68
C PRO A 378 -21.21 -34.82 26.36
N PRO A 379 -22.46 -35.33 26.31
CA PRO A 379 -23.56 -34.70 27.01
C PRO A 379 -23.13 -34.52 28.46
N ASN A 380 -23.28 -33.30 28.98
CA ASN A 380 -23.02 -33.00 30.38
C ASN A 380 -23.88 -33.96 31.20
N ILE A 381 -23.27 -35.04 31.69
CA ILE A 381 -23.86 -35.89 32.70
C ILE A 381 -23.87 -35.00 33.93
N VAL A 382 -25.00 -34.33 34.13
CA VAL A 382 -25.31 -33.65 35.38
C VAL A 382 -25.21 -34.74 36.44
N GLN A 383 -24.16 -34.67 37.26
CA GLN A 383 -24.07 -35.48 38.47
C GLN A 383 -25.18 -34.97 39.41
N GLY A 384 -26.39 -35.50 39.20
CA GLY A 384 -27.44 -35.46 40.20
C GLY A 384 -26.94 -36.29 41.37
N GLN A 385 -26.73 -35.62 42.51
CA GLN A 385 -26.73 -36.28 43.80
C GLN A 385 -28.16 -36.79 44.02
N ASP A 386 -28.44 -38.03 43.60
CA ASP A 386 -29.63 -38.76 44.00
C ASP A 386 -29.21 -39.86 44.98
N ASP A 387 -29.49 -39.59 46.25
CA ASP A 387 -29.69 -40.62 47.27
C ASP A 387 -31.03 -41.30 46.97
N GLY A 388 -31.05 -42.36 46.15
CA GLY A 388 -32.33 -43.07 45.91
C GLY A 388 -32.34 -44.17 44.85
N ASP A 389 -32.25 -45.41 45.35
CA ASP A 389 -32.83 -46.66 44.82
C ASP A 389 -32.37 -47.23 43.43
N PRO A 390 -31.67 -48.39 43.38
CA PRO A 390 -30.94 -48.84 42.19
C PRO A 390 -31.71 -49.79 41.24
N GLN A 391 -33.02 -49.60 40.96
CA GLN A 391 -33.77 -50.58 40.14
C GLN A 391 -34.47 -50.11 38.86
N ILE A 392 -34.40 -48.84 38.42
CA ILE A 392 -35.24 -48.39 37.27
C ILE A 392 -34.47 -47.90 36.01
N THR A 393 -33.14 -47.84 36.01
CA THR A 393 -32.39 -47.21 34.90
C THR A 393 -32.00 -48.10 33.71
N ARG A 394 -32.45 -49.38 33.65
CA ARG A 394 -32.04 -50.29 32.56
C ARG A 394 -32.93 -50.28 31.32
N HIS A 395 -34.12 -49.65 31.35
CA HIS A 395 -35.03 -49.67 30.20
C HIS A 395 -35.02 -48.45 29.28
N VAL A 396 -34.55 -47.28 29.73
CA VAL A 396 -34.62 -46.06 28.91
C VAL A 396 -33.45 -45.92 27.93
N PHE A 397 -32.31 -46.55 28.23
CA PHE A 397 -31.12 -46.45 27.36
C PHE A 397 -31.19 -47.32 26.10
N HIS A 398 -32.07 -48.32 26.05
CA HIS A 398 -32.17 -49.21 24.89
C HIS A 398 -33.05 -48.62 23.76
N ASP A 399 -34.04 -47.80 24.09
CA ASP A 399 -34.99 -47.25 23.09
C ASP A 399 -34.46 -46.01 22.35
N CYS A 400 -33.58 -45.22 22.97
CA CYS A 400 -32.95 -44.08 22.29
C CYS A 400 -31.87 -44.53 21.29
N PHE A 401 -31.16 -45.63 21.56
CA PHE A 401 -30.10 -46.11 20.68
C PHE A 401 -30.65 -46.76 19.40
N TYR A 402 -31.82 -47.40 19.49
CA TYR A 402 -32.45 -48.06 18.34
C TYR A 402 -33.07 -47.10 17.31
N LYS A 403 -33.51 -45.90 17.75
CA LYS A 403 -34.08 -44.89 16.83
C LYS A 403 -33.03 -44.15 16.01
N ILE A 404 -31.78 -44.08 16.46
CA ILE A 404 -30.69 -43.40 15.75
C ILE A 404 -30.10 -44.29 14.64
N ILE A 405 -30.11 -45.62 14.82
CA ILE A 405 -29.56 -46.57 13.83
C ILE A 405 -30.52 -46.80 12.65
N ASN A 406 -31.84 -46.67 12.84
CA ASN A 406 -32.83 -47.04 11.81
C ASN A 406 -33.38 -45.88 10.96
N GLY A 407 -32.74 -44.71 10.96
CA GLY A 407 -32.91 -43.68 9.92
C GLY A 407 -34.34 -43.42 9.46
N SER A 408 -35.26 -43.11 10.38
CA SER A 408 -36.62 -42.68 10.05
C SER A 408 -36.90 -41.35 10.75
N MET A 409 -37.02 -40.28 9.95
CA MET A 409 -37.79 -39.10 10.33
C MET A 409 -39.27 -39.38 10.10
#